data_AF-A0A961I4T9-F1
#
_entry.id   AF-A0A961I4T9-F1
#
_cell.length_a   1.000
_cell.length_b   1.000
_cell.length_c   1.000
_cell.angle_alpha   90.00
_cell.angle_beta   90.00
_cell.angle_gamma   90.00
#
_symmetry.space_group_name_H-M   'P 1'
#
loop_
_entity.id
_entity.type
_entity.pdbx_description
1 polymer ?
#
loop_
_entity_poly.entity_id
_entity_poly.type
_entity_poly.pdbx_seq_one_letter_code
_entity_poly.pdbx_strand_id
1 'polypeptide(L)'
;EQATIRVTDIRQNIFDVELGPDVRDDIADIIKQEFAANRARANEMKEQGLEVPEELLRRPTVSDYIEERLLPLLGLDSGSVISRETIAASYGQNLQSLALQLFFGTVVAIGLYLTVRFDFPFAVGASMALVHDIVLTLAFIGIMQLEPSVPLVAAVLTIVGYSINDTIVIFDRIRENINDRQQATVEGTIDLAITQTLSRTIVSSILTLLSVLALMLGGESSLRDFAIVLLFGIIIGTYSSIFIATPVVQIYEQMRGRWK
;
A
#
# COMPACT_ATOMS: atom_id res chain seq x y z
N GLU A 1 -21.95 -7.59 -1.60
CA GLU A 1 -21.36 -7.60 -0.24
C GLU A 1 -22.36 -6.94 0.69
N GLN A 2 -22.61 -7.47 1.89
CA GLN A 2 -23.58 -6.87 2.80
C GLN A 2 -23.09 -5.48 3.25
N ALA A 3 -24.00 -4.50 3.33
CA ALA A 3 -23.70 -3.20 3.91
C ALA A 3 -23.21 -3.41 5.36
N THR A 4 -21.96 -3.07 5.61
CA THR A 4 -21.33 -3.28 6.91
C THR A 4 -21.21 -1.92 7.59
N ILE A 5 -21.98 -1.70 8.66
CA ILE A 5 -21.85 -0.49 9.47
C ILE A 5 -20.69 -0.75 10.44
N ARG A 6 -19.53 -0.13 10.21
CA ARG A 6 -18.36 -0.27 11.10
C ARG A 6 -18.37 0.84 12.13
N VAL A 7 -18.82 0.54 13.35
CA VAL A 7 -18.78 1.47 14.47
C VAL A 7 -17.40 1.39 15.13
N THR A 8 -16.56 2.41 14.93
CA THR A 8 -15.27 2.54 15.63
C THR A 8 -15.37 3.65 16.67
N ASP A 9 -15.87 3.34 17.86
CA ASP A 9 -15.82 4.26 18.99
C ASP A 9 -14.49 4.14 19.71
N ILE A 10 -13.69 5.21 19.67
CA ILE A 10 -12.64 5.43 20.69
C ILE A 10 -12.67 6.91 21.12
N ARG A 11 -13.72 7.30 21.85
CA ARG A 11 -13.86 8.53 22.68
C ARG A 11 -14.44 9.78 22.04
N GLN A 12 -14.73 9.81 20.74
CA GLN A 12 -15.52 10.88 20.12
C GLN A 12 -16.51 10.26 19.13
N ASN A 13 -17.76 10.71 19.21
CA ASN A 13 -18.95 10.14 18.58
C ASN A 13 -18.94 10.33 17.03
N ILE A 14 -17.92 9.79 16.36
CA ILE A 14 -17.73 9.83 14.91
C ILE A 14 -18.32 8.52 14.35
N PHE A 15 -19.34 8.64 13.50
CA PHE A 15 -19.96 7.49 12.82
C PHE A 15 -19.52 7.48 11.36
N ASP A 16 -18.76 6.46 10.96
CA ASP A 16 -18.48 6.19 9.54
C ASP A 16 -19.60 5.32 8.98
N VAL A 17 -20.35 5.86 8.02
CA VAL A 17 -21.41 5.14 7.31
C VAL A 17 -20.90 4.80 5.91
N GLU A 18 -20.48 3.55 5.73
CA GLU A 18 -20.07 3.02 4.43
C GLU A 18 -21.24 2.32 3.74
N LEU A 19 -21.57 2.78 2.53
CA LEU A 19 -22.61 2.17 1.71
C LEU A 19 -21.94 1.34 0.61
N GLY A 20 -22.27 0.05 0.59
CA GLY A 20 -21.79 -0.87 -0.45
C GLY A 20 -22.30 -0.49 -1.85
N PRO A 21 -21.67 -1.06 -2.91
CA PRO A 21 -22.01 -0.75 -4.30
C PRO A 21 -23.48 -1.05 -4.64
N ASP A 22 -24.06 -2.10 -4.07
CA ASP A 22 -25.46 -2.48 -4.28
C ASP A 22 -26.42 -1.38 -3.80
N VAL A 23 -26.22 -0.89 -2.57
CA VAL A 23 -27.04 0.18 -1.97
C VAL A 23 -26.85 1.51 -2.72
N ARG A 24 -25.62 1.82 -3.13
CA ARG A 24 -25.34 3.00 -3.95
C ARG A 24 -26.09 2.94 -5.29
N ASP A 25 -26.09 1.79 -5.95
CA ASP A 25 -26.69 1.62 -7.27
C ASP A 25 -28.22 1.70 -7.19
N ASP A 26 -28.83 1.12 -6.14
CA ASP A 26 -30.26 1.27 -5.85
C ASP A 26 -30.64 2.74 -5.62
N ILE A 27 -29.88 3.47 -4.80
CA ILE A 27 -30.11 4.91 -4.57
C ILE A 27 -29.89 5.70 -5.87
N ALA A 28 -28.88 5.36 -6.67
CA ALA A 28 -28.63 6.00 -7.95
C ALA A 28 -29.78 5.80 -8.94
N ASP A 29 -30.44 4.65 -8.91
CA ASP A 29 -31.60 4.36 -9.74
C ASP A 29 -32.86 5.11 -9.25
N ILE A 30 -33.06 5.22 -7.93
CA ILE A 30 -34.11 6.09 -7.35
C ILE A 30 -33.90 7.54 -7.79
N ILE A 31 -32.67 8.06 -7.68
CA ILE A 31 -32.31 9.42 -8.11
C ILE A 31 -32.57 9.61 -9.61
N LYS A 32 -32.22 8.62 -10.46
CA LYS A 32 -32.49 8.71 -11.90
C LYS A 32 -33.99 8.80 -12.18
N GLN A 33 -34.82 8.01 -11.49
CA GLN A 33 -36.27 8.03 -11.66
C GLN A 33 -36.87 9.35 -11.18
N GLU A 34 -36.49 9.82 -9.99
CA GLU A 34 -36.96 11.08 -9.40
C GLU A 34 -36.55 12.29 -10.26
N PHE A 35 -35.30 12.30 -10.75
CA PHE A 35 -34.82 13.34 -11.66
C PHE A 35 -35.54 13.32 -13.02
N ALA A 36 -35.85 12.14 -13.57
CA ALA A 36 -36.62 12.03 -14.80
C ALA A 36 -38.05 12.58 -14.63
N ALA A 37 -38.69 12.30 -13.49
CA ALA A 37 -40.00 12.84 -13.13
C ALA A 37 -39.98 14.35 -12.92
N ASN A 38 -38.95 14.88 -12.23
CA ASN A 38 -38.79 16.32 -12.03
C ASN A 38 -38.55 17.08 -13.34
N ARG A 39 -37.78 16.49 -14.27
CA ARG A 39 -37.60 17.07 -15.61
C ARG A 39 -38.90 17.08 -16.42
N ALA A 40 -39.73 16.05 -16.31
CA ALA A 40 -41.03 16.02 -16.97
C ALA A 40 -41.93 17.17 -16.46
N ARG A 41 -42.02 17.35 -15.13
CA ARG A 41 -42.74 18.47 -14.50
C ARG A 41 -42.20 19.83 -14.90
N ALA A 42 -40.88 19.98 -14.96
CA ALA A 42 -40.24 21.21 -15.41
C ALA A 42 -40.60 21.57 -16.86
N ASN A 43 -40.69 20.56 -17.74
CA ASN A 43 -41.11 20.76 -19.12
C ASN A 43 -42.59 21.17 -19.21
N GLU A 44 -43.47 20.53 -18.45
CA GLU A 44 -44.90 20.90 -18.38
C GLU A 44 -45.10 22.34 -17.88
N MET A 45 -44.36 22.76 -16.85
CA MET A 45 -44.42 24.14 -16.33
C MET A 45 -43.94 25.15 -17.37
N LYS A 46 -42.89 24.80 -18.14
CA LYS A 46 -42.38 25.65 -19.22
C LYS A 46 -43.37 25.78 -20.38
N GLU A 47 -44.08 24.71 -20.72
CA GLU A 47 -45.15 24.73 -21.72
C GLU A 47 -46.35 25.58 -21.26
N GLN A 48 -46.61 25.63 -19.95
CA GLN A 48 -47.63 26.49 -19.34
C GLN A 48 -47.17 27.95 -19.13
N GLY A 49 -45.94 28.29 -19.53
CA GLY A 49 -45.38 29.64 -19.38
C GLY A 49 -45.02 30.03 -17.94
N LEU A 50 -44.94 29.05 -17.03
CA LEU A 50 -44.55 29.24 -15.64
C LEU A 50 -43.03 29.22 -15.50
N GLU A 51 -42.49 29.98 -14.54
CA GLU A 51 -41.08 29.88 -14.17
C GLU A 51 -40.79 28.50 -13.55
N VAL A 52 -39.72 27.87 -14.01
CA VAL A 52 -39.29 26.56 -13.53
C VAL A 52 -38.35 26.75 -12.35
N PRO A 53 -38.66 26.20 -11.16
CA PRO A 53 -37.73 26.19 -10.03
C PRO A 53 -36.41 25.50 -10.40
N GLU A 54 -35.28 26.14 -10.10
CA GLU A 54 -33.93 25.65 -10.39
C GLU A 54 -33.64 24.28 -9.73
N GLU A 55 -34.30 24.02 -8.61
CA GLU A 55 -34.22 22.77 -7.84
C GLU A 55 -34.75 21.55 -8.60
N LEU A 56 -35.72 21.73 -9.52
CA LEU A 56 -36.21 20.65 -10.39
C LEU A 56 -35.19 20.22 -11.46
N LEU A 57 -34.22 21.09 -11.76
CA LEU A 57 -33.18 20.86 -12.77
C LEU A 57 -31.86 20.41 -12.15
N ARG A 58 -31.69 20.58 -10.83
CA ARG A 58 -30.52 20.09 -10.09
C ARG A 58 -30.53 18.57 -10.11
N ARG A 59 -29.44 17.95 -10.56
CA ARG A 59 -29.25 16.51 -10.46
C ARG A 59 -28.55 16.22 -9.13
N PRO A 60 -29.26 15.70 -8.11
CA PRO A 60 -28.62 15.42 -6.83
C PRO A 60 -27.60 14.29 -7.01
N THR A 61 -26.50 14.38 -6.27
CA THR A 61 -25.57 13.26 -6.13
C THR A 61 -26.13 12.25 -5.14
N VAL A 62 -25.63 11.00 -5.18
CA VAL A 62 -26.00 9.98 -4.19
C VAL A 62 -25.71 10.49 -2.76
N SER A 63 -24.57 11.17 -2.58
CA SER A 63 -24.17 11.77 -1.30
C SER A 63 -25.13 12.86 -0.84
N ASP A 64 -25.54 13.78 -1.73
CA ASP A 64 -26.54 14.82 -1.39
C ASP A 64 -27.87 14.19 -0.98
N TYR A 65 -28.32 13.16 -1.70
CA TYR A 65 -29.58 12.48 -1.44
C TYR A 65 -29.61 11.76 -0.09
N ILE A 66 -28.50 11.09 0.26
CA ILE A 66 -28.35 10.45 1.56
C ILE A 66 -28.33 11.50 2.66
N GLU A 67 -27.62 12.61 2.48
CA GLU A 67 -27.58 13.63 3.52
C GLU A 67 -28.95 14.27 3.78
N GLU A 68 -29.66 14.64 2.72
CA GLU A 68 -30.99 15.28 2.82
C GLU A 68 -32.05 14.34 3.43
N ARG A 69 -31.91 13.02 3.26
CA ARG A 69 -32.92 12.04 3.70
C ARG A 69 -32.54 11.27 4.95
N LEU A 70 -31.27 10.97 5.15
CA LEU A 70 -30.77 10.06 6.17
C LEU A 70 -30.28 10.82 7.41
N LEU A 71 -29.63 11.98 7.27
CA LEU A 71 -29.18 12.77 8.42
C LEU A 71 -30.34 13.23 9.32
N PRO A 72 -31.48 13.70 8.78
CA PRO A 72 -32.63 14.07 9.62
C PRO A 72 -33.22 12.88 10.39
N LEU A 73 -33.19 11.68 9.80
CA LEU A 73 -33.67 10.45 10.46
C LEU A 73 -32.74 10.00 11.60
N LEU A 74 -31.46 10.34 11.51
CA LEU A 74 -30.45 10.08 12.55
C LEU A 74 -30.33 11.23 13.57
N GLY A 75 -31.07 12.32 13.39
CA GLY A 75 -30.99 13.51 14.24
C GLY A 75 -29.67 14.29 14.11
N LEU A 76 -28.98 14.14 12.97
CA LEU A 76 -27.71 14.80 12.67
C LEU A 76 -27.96 16.01 11.77
N ASP A 77 -27.21 17.09 11.98
CA ASP A 77 -27.26 18.29 11.14
C ASP A 77 -26.18 18.23 10.05
N SER A 78 -26.39 18.88 8.90
CA SER A 78 -25.45 18.89 7.78
C SER A 78 -24.10 19.52 8.16
N GLY A 79 -24.07 20.38 9.18
CA GLY A 79 -22.84 20.94 9.77
C GLY A 79 -22.01 19.94 10.60
N SER A 80 -22.54 18.75 10.89
CA SER A 80 -21.83 17.68 11.62
C SER A 80 -21.02 16.76 10.72
N VAL A 81 -21.14 16.91 9.39
CA VAL A 81 -20.37 16.13 8.41
C VAL A 81 -18.96 16.71 8.32
N ILE A 82 -17.98 15.99 8.88
CA ILE A 82 -16.58 16.45 8.99
C ILE A 82 -15.80 16.19 7.68
N SER A 83 -16.14 15.13 6.94
CA SER A 83 -15.49 14.78 5.67
C SER A 83 -16.48 14.07 4.75
N ARG A 84 -16.31 14.26 3.44
CA ARG A 84 -17.15 13.65 2.41
C ARG A 84 -16.23 12.99 1.38
N GLU A 85 -16.11 11.67 1.45
CA GLU A 85 -15.28 10.90 0.51
C GLU A 85 -16.20 9.99 -0.31
N THR A 86 -16.23 10.20 -1.62
CA THR A 86 -17.03 9.37 -2.53
C THR A 86 -16.09 8.67 -3.50
N ILE A 87 -15.89 7.37 -3.28
CA ILE A 87 -15.09 6.54 -4.18
C ILE A 87 -16.02 5.95 -5.24
N ALA A 88 -15.89 6.42 -6.48
CA ALA A 88 -16.60 5.82 -7.61
C ALA A 88 -16.07 4.40 -7.88
N ALA A 89 -16.95 3.43 -8.16
CA ALA A 89 -16.52 2.05 -8.47
C ALA A 89 -15.53 1.97 -9.65
N SER A 90 -15.65 2.87 -10.63
CA SER A 90 -14.69 2.97 -11.75
C SER A 90 -13.29 3.39 -11.31
N TYR A 91 -13.18 4.20 -10.24
CA TYR A 91 -11.91 4.60 -9.66
C TYR A 91 -11.20 3.42 -8.98
N GLY A 92 -11.94 2.56 -8.27
CA GLY A 92 -11.38 1.36 -7.63
C GLY A 92 -10.72 0.40 -8.63
N GLN A 93 -11.40 0.09 -9.74
CA GLN A 93 -10.83 -0.79 -10.78
C GLN A 93 -9.58 -0.18 -11.44
N ASN A 94 -9.61 1.12 -11.72
CA ASN A 94 -8.46 1.82 -12.28
C ASN A 94 -7.27 1.80 -11.31
N LEU A 95 -7.51 2.07 -10.02
CA LEU A 95 -6.48 2.04 -8.98
C LEU A 95 -5.87 0.64 -8.81
N GLN A 96 -6.69 -0.41 -8.81
CA GLN A 96 -6.20 -1.80 -8.76
C GLN A 96 -5.33 -2.14 -9.98
N SER A 97 -5.78 -1.76 -11.18
CA SER A 97 -5.02 -2.01 -12.41
C SER A 97 -3.67 -1.27 -12.40
N LEU A 98 -3.66 -0.01 -11.95
CA LEU A 98 -2.46 0.81 -11.83
C LEU A 98 -1.51 0.23 -10.79
N ALA A 99 -2.02 -0.19 -9.62
CA ALA A 99 -1.23 -0.80 -8.57
C ALA A 99 -0.53 -2.08 -9.05
N LEU A 100 -1.25 -2.95 -9.78
CA LEU A 100 -0.67 -4.15 -10.37
C LEU A 100 0.40 -3.81 -11.42
N GLN A 101 0.14 -2.85 -12.31
CA GLN A 101 1.11 -2.40 -13.30
C GLN A 101 2.39 -1.86 -12.65
N LEU A 102 2.26 -1.05 -11.60
CA LEU A 102 3.40 -0.52 -10.84
C LEU A 102 4.16 -1.64 -10.13
N PHE A 103 3.45 -2.56 -9.48
CA PHE A 103 4.07 -3.69 -8.79
C PHE A 103 4.90 -4.56 -9.75
N PHE A 104 4.31 -5.03 -10.85
CA PHE A 104 5.04 -5.83 -11.84
C PHE A 104 6.14 -5.03 -12.53
N GLY A 105 5.90 -3.75 -12.82
CA GLY A 105 6.90 -2.84 -13.37
C GLY A 105 8.13 -2.72 -12.45
N THR A 106 7.92 -2.58 -11.14
CA THR A 106 8.99 -2.52 -10.14
C THR A 106 9.74 -3.84 -10.04
N VAL A 107 9.04 -4.99 -10.01
CA VAL A 107 9.69 -6.32 -9.99
C VAL A 107 10.59 -6.51 -11.21
N VAL A 108 10.12 -6.16 -12.41
CA VAL A 108 10.91 -6.26 -13.64
C VAL A 108 12.09 -5.29 -13.62
N ALA A 109 11.86 -4.03 -13.24
CA ALA A 109 12.92 -3.03 -13.17
C ALA A 109 14.04 -3.44 -12.20
N ILE A 110 13.66 -3.99 -11.04
CA ILE A 110 14.61 -4.47 -10.05
C ILE A 110 15.33 -5.74 -10.50
N GLY A 111 14.62 -6.69 -11.12
CA GLY A 111 15.24 -7.88 -11.70
C GLY A 111 16.28 -7.52 -12.78
N LEU A 112 15.97 -6.55 -13.64
CA LEU A 112 16.91 -6.03 -14.64
C LEU A 112 18.11 -5.35 -13.96
N TYR A 113 17.87 -4.51 -12.97
CA TYR A 113 18.91 -3.86 -12.20
C TYR A 113 19.87 -4.88 -11.54
N LEU A 114 19.33 -5.90 -10.86
CA LEU A 114 20.13 -6.94 -10.23
C LEU A 114 20.99 -7.71 -11.24
N THR A 115 20.43 -8.01 -12.40
CA THR A 115 21.13 -8.74 -13.48
C THR A 115 22.31 -7.93 -14.03
N VAL A 116 22.18 -6.61 -14.13
CA VAL A 116 23.28 -5.73 -14.57
C VAL A 116 24.29 -5.47 -13.45
N ARG A 117 23.82 -5.39 -12.20
CA ARG A 117 24.66 -5.01 -11.05
C ARG A 117 25.49 -6.16 -10.49
N PHE A 118 24.98 -7.39 -10.53
CA PHE A 118 25.57 -8.56 -9.87
C PHE A 118 25.79 -9.74 -10.80
N ASP A 119 26.76 -10.58 -10.44
CA ASP A 119 26.91 -11.90 -11.04
C ASP A 119 25.65 -12.75 -10.74
N PHE A 120 25.29 -13.64 -11.68
CA PHE A 120 24.12 -14.52 -11.61
C PHE A 120 23.77 -15.08 -10.22
N PRO A 121 24.69 -15.69 -9.44
CA PRO A 121 24.39 -16.23 -8.10
C PRO A 121 23.91 -15.17 -7.09
N PHE A 122 24.54 -14.00 -7.09
CA PHE A 122 24.15 -12.89 -6.23
C PHE A 122 22.81 -12.32 -6.68
N ALA A 123 22.56 -12.21 -7.99
CA ALA A 123 21.26 -11.79 -8.50
C ALA A 123 20.12 -12.75 -8.07
N VAL A 124 20.36 -14.07 -8.10
CA VAL A 124 19.40 -15.08 -7.62
C VAL A 124 19.17 -14.98 -6.11
N GLY A 125 20.24 -14.86 -5.31
CA GLY A 125 20.13 -14.70 -3.85
C GLY A 125 19.34 -13.45 -3.45
N ALA A 126 19.60 -12.32 -4.10
CA ALA A 126 18.83 -11.09 -3.87
C ALA A 126 17.37 -11.24 -4.30
N SER A 127 17.11 -11.87 -5.45
CA SER A 127 15.74 -12.09 -5.93
C SER A 127 14.94 -12.99 -4.99
N MET A 128 15.55 -14.03 -4.42
CA MET A 128 14.90 -14.92 -3.46
C MET A 128 14.54 -14.20 -2.16
N ALA A 129 15.44 -13.37 -1.63
CA ALA A 129 15.14 -12.55 -0.45
C ALA A 129 14.01 -11.55 -0.72
N LEU A 130 13.99 -10.92 -1.89
CA LEU A 130 12.90 -10.02 -2.28
C LEU A 130 11.55 -10.72 -2.39
N VAL A 131 11.51 -11.91 -3.00
CA VAL A 131 10.27 -12.70 -3.08
C VAL A 131 9.78 -13.05 -1.67
N HIS A 132 10.67 -13.47 -0.78
CA HIS A 132 10.36 -13.75 0.60
C HIS A 132 9.72 -12.53 1.30
N ASP A 133 10.30 -11.34 1.14
CA ASP A 133 9.83 -10.13 1.81
C ASP A 133 8.47 -9.67 1.29
N ILE A 134 8.26 -9.74 -0.02
CA ILE A 134 6.96 -9.45 -0.64
C ILE A 134 5.89 -10.41 -0.11
N VAL A 135 6.18 -11.71 -0.09
CA VAL A 135 5.22 -12.73 0.37
C VAL A 135 4.85 -12.51 1.83
N LEU A 136 5.83 -12.30 2.72
CA LEU A 136 5.57 -12.04 4.13
C LEU A 136 4.82 -10.74 4.35
N THR A 137 5.14 -9.69 3.60
CA THR A 137 4.44 -8.40 3.70
C THR A 137 2.98 -8.52 3.26
N LEU A 138 2.71 -9.20 2.14
CA LEU A 138 1.34 -9.45 1.69
C LEU A 138 0.56 -10.35 2.65
N ALA A 139 1.21 -11.36 3.22
CA ALA A 139 0.60 -12.19 4.27
C ALA A 139 0.26 -11.36 5.51
N PHE A 140 1.15 -10.48 5.94
CA PHE A 140 0.94 -9.57 7.06
C PHE A 140 -0.23 -8.62 6.81
N ILE A 141 -0.30 -8.00 5.63
CA ILE A 141 -1.43 -7.17 5.20
C ILE A 141 -2.76 -7.94 5.30
N GLY A 142 -2.79 -9.18 4.81
CA GLY A 142 -3.97 -10.04 4.85
C GLY A 142 -4.40 -10.42 6.28
N ILE A 143 -3.44 -10.73 7.15
CA ILE A 143 -3.68 -11.07 8.56
C ILE A 143 -4.23 -9.85 9.33
N MET A 144 -3.66 -8.68 9.09
CA MET A 144 -4.06 -7.42 9.71
C MET A 144 -5.37 -6.85 9.13
N GLN A 145 -5.91 -7.48 8.07
CA GLN A 145 -7.12 -7.04 7.36
C GLN A 145 -7.06 -5.57 6.96
N LEU A 146 -5.88 -5.12 6.49
CA LEU A 146 -5.69 -3.74 6.07
C LEU A 146 -6.40 -3.49 4.73
N GLU A 147 -7.03 -2.33 4.61
CA GLU A 147 -7.79 -1.97 3.43
C GLU A 147 -6.86 -1.69 2.24
N PRO A 148 -7.09 -2.32 1.07
CA PRO A 148 -6.31 -2.05 -0.13
C PRO A 148 -6.45 -0.58 -0.56
N SER A 149 -5.37 0.17 -0.42
CA SER A 149 -5.32 1.59 -0.75
C SER A 149 -4.04 1.95 -1.50
N VAL A 150 -4.02 3.10 -2.17
CA VAL A 150 -2.81 3.58 -2.88
C VAL A 150 -1.61 3.72 -1.93
N PRO A 151 -1.75 4.27 -0.71
CA PRO A 151 -0.68 4.24 0.29
C PRO A 151 -0.19 2.81 0.53
N LEU A 152 -1.07 1.84 0.76
CA LEU A 152 -0.67 0.46 1.04
C LEU A 152 0.21 -0.15 -0.06
N VAL A 153 -0.14 0.09 -1.33
CA VAL A 153 0.67 -0.34 -2.49
C VAL A 153 2.03 0.36 -2.48
N ALA A 154 2.05 1.66 -2.19
CA ALA A 154 3.30 2.42 -2.07
C ALA A 154 4.18 1.89 -0.92
N ALA A 155 3.60 1.43 0.18
CA ALA A 155 4.36 0.79 1.27
C ALA A 155 5.07 -0.47 0.76
N VAL A 156 4.34 -1.37 0.06
CA VAL A 156 4.92 -2.60 -0.50
C VAL A 156 6.06 -2.27 -1.47
N LEU A 157 5.85 -1.33 -2.39
CA LEU A 157 6.87 -0.88 -3.34
C LEU A 157 8.11 -0.30 -2.64
N THR A 158 7.90 0.46 -1.57
CA THR A 158 8.98 1.05 -0.76
C THR A 158 9.78 -0.03 -0.02
N ILE A 159 9.11 -1.06 0.53
CA ILE A 159 9.76 -2.19 1.19
C ILE A 159 10.68 -2.94 0.23
N VAL A 160 10.23 -3.15 -1.01
CA VAL A 160 11.04 -3.78 -2.05
C VAL A 160 12.33 -2.97 -2.29
N GLY A 161 12.24 -1.64 -2.38
CA GLY A 161 13.41 -0.76 -2.52
C GLY A 161 14.32 -0.72 -1.27
N TYR A 162 13.73 -0.78 -0.08
CA TYR A 162 14.47 -0.80 1.18
C TYR A 162 15.24 -2.12 1.36
N SER A 163 14.57 -3.26 1.18
CA SER A 163 15.16 -4.59 1.33
C SER A 163 16.33 -4.84 0.36
N ILE A 164 16.16 -4.45 -0.91
CA ILE A 164 17.24 -4.62 -1.88
C ILE A 164 18.46 -3.75 -1.55
N ASN A 165 18.27 -2.55 -0.98
CA ASN A 165 19.37 -1.66 -0.62
C ASN A 165 20.32 -2.32 0.40
N ASP A 166 19.78 -2.96 1.43
CA ASP A 166 20.60 -3.66 2.43
C ASP A 166 21.29 -4.89 1.82
N THR A 167 20.58 -5.65 0.99
CA THR A 167 21.14 -6.79 0.26
C THR A 167 22.32 -6.39 -0.63
N ILE A 168 22.21 -5.26 -1.36
CA ILE A 168 23.28 -4.74 -2.23
C ILE A 168 24.53 -4.43 -1.42
N VAL A 169 24.37 -3.73 -0.30
CA VAL A 169 25.50 -3.31 0.55
C VAL A 169 26.26 -4.52 1.10
N ILE A 170 25.54 -5.53 1.59
CA ILE A 170 26.13 -6.77 2.09
C ILE A 170 26.83 -7.52 0.95
N PHE A 171 26.18 -7.66 -0.21
CA PHE A 171 26.73 -8.40 -1.34
C PHE A 171 27.97 -7.76 -1.94
N ASP A 172 28.00 -6.43 -2.06
CA ASP A 172 29.20 -5.72 -2.48
C ASP A 172 30.35 -5.98 -1.51
N ARG A 173 30.09 -5.94 -0.20
CA ARG A 173 31.13 -6.19 0.80
C ARG A 173 31.63 -7.64 0.77
N ILE A 174 30.73 -8.61 0.56
CA ILE A 174 31.13 -10.02 0.34
C ILE A 174 32.07 -10.13 -0.87
N ARG A 175 31.72 -9.51 -2.00
CA ARG A 175 32.58 -9.54 -3.21
C ARG A 175 33.94 -8.88 -2.98
N GLU A 176 33.97 -7.75 -2.29
CA GLU A 176 35.20 -7.05 -1.91
C GLU A 176 36.10 -7.95 -1.04
N ASN A 177 35.56 -8.54 0.02
CA ASN A 177 36.32 -9.40 0.92
C ASN A 177 36.79 -10.71 0.27
N ILE A 178 36.02 -11.26 -0.68
CA ILE A 178 36.44 -12.42 -1.50
C ILE A 178 37.66 -12.05 -2.37
N ASN A 179 37.64 -10.88 -3.00
CA ASN A 179 38.72 -10.44 -3.87
C ASN A 179 40.01 -10.13 -3.10
N ASP A 180 39.87 -9.52 -1.93
CA ASP A 180 40.99 -9.17 -1.05
C ASP A 180 41.55 -10.38 -0.27
N ARG A 181 40.87 -11.54 -0.33
CA ARG A 181 41.20 -12.75 0.45
C ARG A 181 41.39 -12.47 1.94
N GLN A 182 40.56 -11.60 2.50
CA GLN A 182 40.66 -11.19 3.91
C GLN A 182 40.44 -12.35 4.89
N GLN A 183 39.76 -13.41 4.44
CA GLN A 183 39.47 -14.61 5.22
C GLN A 183 39.77 -15.86 4.39
N ALA A 184 40.04 -16.98 5.07
CA ALA A 184 40.37 -18.26 4.43
C ALA A 184 39.15 -19.12 4.07
N THR A 185 37.96 -18.79 4.61
CA THR A 185 36.73 -19.54 4.41
C THR A 185 35.60 -18.62 3.94
N VAL A 186 34.69 -19.13 3.12
CA VAL A 186 33.49 -18.39 2.65
C VAL A 186 32.68 -17.86 3.83
N GLU A 187 32.51 -18.68 4.88
CA GLU A 187 31.78 -18.31 6.09
C GLU A 187 32.44 -17.13 6.80
N GLY A 188 33.77 -17.18 7.00
CA GLY A 188 34.49 -16.07 7.60
C GLY A 188 34.39 -14.80 6.76
N THR A 189 34.43 -14.93 5.42
CA THR A 189 34.27 -13.79 4.52
C THR A 189 32.90 -13.12 4.64
N ILE A 190 31.83 -13.93 4.72
CA ILE A 190 30.46 -13.45 4.88
C ILE A 190 30.26 -12.81 6.25
N ASP A 191 30.72 -13.45 7.33
CA ASP A 191 30.60 -12.92 8.70
C ASP A 191 31.33 -11.58 8.86
N LEU A 192 32.53 -11.48 8.27
CA LEU A 192 33.29 -10.23 8.23
C LEU A 192 32.54 -9.15 7.46
N ALA A 193 31.96 -9.51 6.30
CA ALA A 193 31.21 -8.57 5.48
C ALA A 193 29.98 -8.02 6.22
N ILE A 194 29.20 -8.90 6.86
CA ILE A 194 28.05 -8.51 7.68
C ILE A 194 28.48 -7.56 8.79
N THR A 195 29.54 -7.90 9.53
CA THR A 195 30.07 -7.06 10.60
C THR A 195 30.50 -5.67 10.10
N GLN A 196 31.16 -5.59 8.95
CA GLN A 196 31.60 -4.32 8.35
C GLN A 196 30.41 -3.46 7.87
N THR A 197 29.32 -4.07 7.42
CA THR A 197 28.14 -3.34 6.92
C THR A 197 27.11 -3.01 8.01
N LEU A 198 27.17 -3.70 9.15
CA LEU A 198 26.19 -3.63 10.23
C LEU A 198 25.94 -2.19 10.72
N SER A 199 26.99 -1.39 10.90
CA SER A 199 26.84 0.00 11.35
C SER A 199 26.04 0.84 10.35
N ARG A 200 26.28 0.66 9.04
CA ARG A 200 25.53 1.38 8.01
C ARG A 200 24.07 0.97 8.02
N THR A 201 23.81 -0.33 8.00
CA THR A 201 22.45 -0.91 8.00
C THR A 201 21.66 -0.41 9.21
N ILE A 202 22.21 -0.53 10.41
CA ILE A 202 21.54 -0.08 11.65
C ILE A 202 21.22 1.41 11.58
N VAL A 203 22.15 2.26 11.12
CA VAL A 203 21.90 3.71 11.04
C VAL A 203 20.77 4.00 10.05
N SER A 204 20.77 3.39 8.86
CA SER A 204 19.67 3.58 7.90
C SER A 204 18.33 3.02 8.42
N SER A 205 18.33 1.86 9.08
CA SER A 205 17.12 1.30 9.70
C SER A 205 16.59 2.23 10.79
N ILE A 206 17.44 2.74 11.69
CA ILE A 206 16.98 3.64 12.76
C ILE A 206 16.42 4.94 12.18
N LEU A 207 17.08 5.56 11.20
CA LEU A 207 16.58 6.80 10.58
C LEU A 207 15.21 6.59 9.92
N THR A 208 15.05 5.50 9.18
CA THR A 208 13.77 5.16 8.54
C THR A 208 12.70 4.83 9.58
N LEU A 209 13.04 4.07 10.63
CA LEU A 209 12.13 3.76 11.74
C LEU A 209 11.65 5.01 12.47
N LEU A 210 12.51 6.02 12.68
CA LEU A 210 12.10 7.29 13.29
C LEU A 210 11.08 8.02 12.42
N SER A 211 11.27 8.05 11.10
CA SER A 211 10.29 8.64 10.17
C SER A 211 8.98 7.87 10.16
N VAL A 212 9.05 6.54 10.12
CA VAL A 212 7.86 5.66 10.15
C VAL A 212 7.10 5.82 11.46
N LEU A 213 7.80 5.92 12.60
CA LEU A 213 7.16 6.12 13.90
C LEU A 213 6.42 7.46 13.98
N ALA A 214 6.99 8.53 13.43
CA ALA A 214 6.31 9.82 13.35
C ALA A 214 5.03 9.73 12.50
N LEU A 215 5.06 9.00 11.39
CA LEU A 215 3.88 8.74 10.56
C LEU A 215 2.83 7.88 11.27
N MET A 216 3.25 6.89 12.06
CA MET A 216 2.32 6.05 12.85
C MET A 216 1.57 6.85 13.92
N LEU A 217 2.25 7.82 14.57
CA LEU A 217 1.68 8.61 15.66
C LEU A 217 0.87 9.82 15.17
N GLY A 218 1.26 10.42 14.04
CA GLY A 218 0.67 11.65 13.52
C GLY A 218 -0.14 11.49 12.22
N GLY A 219 -0.13 10.31 11.61
CA GLY A 219 -0.85 10.04 10.36
C GLY A 219 -2.33 9.73 10.56
N GLU A 220 -3.13 10.07 9.56
CA GLU A 220 -4.52 9.61 9.42
C GLU A 220 -4.58 8.08 9.22
N SER A 221 -5.78 7.49 9.23
CA SER A 221 -5.97 6.02 9.19
C SER A 221 -5.16 5.34 8.08
N SER A 222 -5.25 5.83 6.85
CA SER A 222 -4.55 5.27 5.69
C SER A 222 -3.01 5.43 5.74
N LEU A 223 -2.51 6.54 6.29
CA LEU A 223 -1.07 6.77 6.50
C LEU A 223 -0.52 5.91 7.65
N ARG A 224 -1.33 5.66 8.67
CA ARG A 224 -0.97 4.78 9.78
C ARG A 224 -0.83 3.34 9.31
N ASP A 225 -1.75 2.86 8.46
CA ASP A 225 -1.66 1.51 7.87
C ASP A 225 -0.44 1.38 6.96
N PHE A 226 -0.16 2.39 6.13
CA PHE A 226 1.08 2.50 5.38
C PHE A 226 2.31 2.35 6.27
N ALA A 227 2.35 3.08 7.39
CA ALA A 227 3.49 3.09 8.28
C ALA A 227 3.66 1.76 9.06
N ILE A 228 2.56 1.12 9.46
CA ILE A 228 2.58 -0.21 10.09
C ILE A 228 3.16 -1.25 9.12
N VAL A 229 2.78 -1.21 7.85
CA VAL A 229 3.31 -2.12 6.82
C VAL A 229 4.78 -1.85 6.56
N LEU A 230 5.20 -0.58 6.43
CA LEU A 230 6.61 -0.23 6.30
C LEU A 230 7.44 -0.72 7.49
N LEU A 231 6.96 -0.54 8.72
CA LEU A 231 7.64 -1.01 9.92
C LEU A 231 7.90 -2.51 9.87
N PHE A 232 6.86 -3.29 9.53
CA PHE A 232 6.99 -4.73 9.37
C PHE A 232 7.99 -5.09 8.26
N GLY A 233 7.89 -4.46 7.10
CA GLY A 233 8.76 -4.74 5.96
C GLY A 233 10.23 -4.36 6.20
N ILE A 234 10.52 -3.29 6.95
CA ILE A 234 11.88 -2.92 7.33
C ILE A 234 12.52 -4.03 8.18
N ILE A 235 11.79 -4.55 9.16
CA ILE A 235 12.26 -5.63 10.04
C ILE A 235 12.53 -6.90 9.23
N ILE A 236 11.57 -7.29 8.39
CA ILE A 236 11.68 -8.47 7.54
C ILE A 236 12.81 -8.34 6.52
N GLY A 237 12.95 -7.20 5.86
CA GLY A 237 14.00 -6.96 4.86
C GLY A 237 15.41 -6.95 5.45
N THR A 238 15.57 -6.35 6.64
CA THR A 238 16.86 -6.38 7.35
C THR A 238 17.23 -7.83 7.69
N TYR A 239 16.27 -8.61 8.19
CA TYR A 239 16.47 -10.03 8.49
C TYR A 239 16.76 -10.86 7.23
N SER A 240 16.00 -10.69 6.16
CA SER A 240 16.09 -11.53 4.96
C SER A 240 17.41 -11.32 4.21
N SER A 241 17.93 -10.09 4.17
CA SER A 241 19.22 -9.78 3.55
C SER A 241 20.37 -10.57 4.20
N ILE A 242 20.30 -10.82 5.50
CA ILE A 242 21.29 -11.58 6.27
C ILE A 242 21.01 -13.09 6.19
N PHE A 243 19.79 -13.52 6.50
CA PHE A 243 19.47 -14.93 6.75
C PHE A 243 18.90 -15.68 5.55
N ILE A 244 18.49 -14.98 4.48
CA ILE A 244 17.96 -15.58 3.25
C ILE A 244 18.92 -15.32 2.08
N ALA A 245 19.38 -14.09 1.90
CA ALA A 245 20.20 -13.72 0.76
C ALA A 245 21.64 -14.28 0.87
N THR A 246 22.29 -14.13 2.04
CA THR A 246 23.69 -14.58 2.21
C THR A 246 23.89 -16.10 2.13
N PRO A 247 23.00 -16.97 2.67
CA PRO A 247 23.20 -18.41 2.56
C PRO A 247 23.09 -18.92 1.12
N VAL A 248 22.27 -18.30 0.28
CA VAL A 248 22.20 -18.64 -1.15
C VAL A 248 23.55 -18.41 -1.83
N VAL A 249 24.21 -17.29 -1.51
CA VAL A 249 25.56 -16.99 -2.02
C VAL A 249 26.61 -17.94 -1.43
N GLN A 250 26.50 -18.27 -0.13
CA GLN A 250 27.40 -19.22 0.53
C GLN A 250 27.38 -20.60 -0.15
N ILE A 251 26.18 -21.14 -0.38
CA ILE A 251 25.98 -22.43 -1.05
C ILE A 251 26.62 -22.40 -2.44
N TYR A 252 26.42 -21.30 -3.19
CA TYR A 252 27.01 -21.16 -4.51
C TYR A 252 28.54 -21.11 -4.48
N GLU A 253 29.16 -20.30 -3.62
CA GLU A 253 30.63 -20.21 -3.56
C GLU A 253 31.27 -21.51 -3.06
N GLN A 254 30.60 -22.25 -2.16
CA GLN A 254 31.01 -23.60 -1.77
C GLN A 254 30.98 -24.58 -2.94
N MET A 255 29.90 -24.59 -3.75
CA MET A 255 29.80 -25.42 -4.96
C MET A 255 30.87 -25.10 -6.00
N ARG A 256 31.29 -23.83 -6.08
CA ARG A 256 32.34 -23.37 -7.01
C ARG A 256 33.74 -23.85 -6.64
N GLY A 257 33.94 -24.42 -5.44
CA GLY A 257 35.21 -24.99 -5.00
C GLY A 257 36.37 -23.99 -4.93
N ARG A 258 36.08 -22.68 -4.86
CA ARG A 258 37.10 -21.61 -4.80
C ARG A 258 37.84 -21.55 -3.47
N TRP A 259 37.32 -22.23 -2.47
CA TRP A 259 37.82 -22.26 -1.10
C TRP A 259 37.95 -23.73 -0.69
N LYS A 260 39.18 -24.20 -0.56
CA LYS A 260 39.58 -25.49 0.00
C LYS A 260 40.51 -25.25 1.16
#